data_AF-A0A849ZLZ6-F1
#
_entry.id   AF-A0A849ZLZ6-F1
#
_cell.length_a   1.000
_cell.length_b   1.000
_cell.length_c   1.000
_cell.angle_alpha   90.00
_cell.angle_beta   90.00
_cell.angle_gamma   90.00
#
_symmetry.space_group_name_H-M   'P 1'
#
loop_
_entity.id
_entity.type
_entity.pdbx_description
1 polymer ?
#
loop_
_entity_poly.entity_id
_entity_poly.type
_entity_poly.pdbx_seq_one_letter_code
_entity_poly.pdbx_strand_id
1 'polypeptide(L)'
;MKGAFIVVGLAALSLVGCAKHSESCKKSVDLVAPFSDLGLPTGDGNGRVCEGDSKKIKVEHTGNDTASWTEKYGAAITGKGYTKKDCTKTQCVYVKDKARLRVNVLDLKKWTTVIVEDYPEK
;
A
#
# COMPACT_ATOMS: atom_id res chain seq x y z
N MET A 1 58.13 -1.86 11.11
CA MET A 1 57.87 -1.48 9.70
C MET A 1 57.15 -2.63 9.02
N LYS A 2 56.05 -2.33 8.31
CA LYS A 2 55.28 -3.18 7.37
C LYS A 2 54.52 -4.33 8.08
N GLY A 3 53.20 -4.31 8.26
CA GLY A 3 52.13 -3.75 7.44
C GLY A 3 51.58 -4.86 6.53
N ALA A 4 50.39 -5.37 6.85
CA ALA A 4 49.46 -6.00 5.91
C ALA A 4 48.10 -6.23 6.60
N PHE A 5 47.20 -5.26 6.41
CA PHE A 5 45.76 -5.48 6.54
C PHE A 5 45.34 -6.49 5.47
N ILE A 6 44.63 -7.56 5.85
CA ILE A 6 43.81 -8.34 4.92
C ILE A 6 42.39 -8.30 5.45
N VAL A 7 41.63 -7.38 4.85
CA VAL A 7 40.17 -7.31 4.92
C VAL A 7 39.64 -8.28 3.86
N VAL A 8 39.01 -9.36 4.29
CA VAL A 8 38.14 -10.22 3.47
C VAL A 8 36.88 -10.37 4.32
N GLY A 9 35.77 -9.68 4.09
CA GLY A 9 35.16 -9.38 2.80
C GLY A 9 34.21 -10.51 2.46
N LEU A 10 32.96 -10.44 2.94
CA LEU A 10 31.74 -10.83 2.22
C LEU A 10 30.52 -10.45 3.08
N ALA A 11 30.23 -9.16 3.15
CA ALA A 11 28.88 -8.73 3.51
C ALA A 11 27.99 -9.05 2.30
N ALA A 12 27.37 -10.23 2.31
CA ALA A 12 26.23 -10.52 1.46
C ALA A 12 25.03 -9.70 1.99
N LEU A 13 25.08 -8.38 1.78
CA LEU A 13 23.88 -7.55 1.79
C LEU A 13 23.09 -8.01 0.58
N SER A 14 22.15 -8.92 0.82
CA SER A 14 21.10 -9.26 -0.13
C SER A 14 20.58 -7.96 -0.71
N LEU A 15 20.88 -7.73 -1.99
CA LEU A 15 20.23 -6.77 -2.84
C LEU A 15 18.75 -7.18 -2.88
N VAL A 16 17.99 -6.85 -1.82
CA VAL A 16 16.58 -6.54 -1.96
C VAL A 16 16.60 -5.34 -2.88
N GLY A 17 16.54 -5.61 -4.18
CA GLY A 17 16.58 -4.58 -5.21
C GLY A 17 15.61 -3.51 -4.74
N CYS A 18 16.13 -2.32 -4.45
CA CYS A 18 15.34 -1.22 -3.95
C CYS A 18 14.30 -0.91 -5.01
N ALA A 19 13.14 -1.54 -4.90
CA ALA A 19 12.05 -1.38 -5.83
C ALA A 19 11.72 0.12 -5.79
N LYS A 20 12.00 0.83 -6.89
CA LYS A 20 11.92 2.28 -6.93
C LYS A 20 10.44 2.66 -6.96
N HIS A 21 9.96 3.11 -5.82
CA HIS A 21 8.66 3.76 -5.68
C HIS A 21 8.75 5.20 -6.20
N SER A 22 7.62 5.90 -6.28
CA SER A 22 7.62 7.30 -6.69
C SER A 22 8.46 8.16 -5.74
N GLU A 23 8.87 9.35 -6.21
CA GLU A 23 9.56 10.34 -5.37
C GLU A 23 8.71 10.73 -4.15
N SER A 24 7.39 10.70 -4.29
CA SER A 24 6.43 10.95 -3.20
C SER A 24 6.30 9.79 -2.21
N CYS A 25 6.95 8.65 -2.48
CA CYS A 25 6.92 7.44 -1.67
C CYS A 25 8.33 6.96 -1.28
N LYS A 26 9.29 7.89 -1.16
CA LYS A 26 10.67 7.56 -0.78
C LYS A 26 10.81 6.99 0.63
N LYS A 27 9.92 7.38 1.55
CA LYS A 27 9.87 6.89 2.92
C LYS A 27 8.50 6.27 3.17
N SER A 28 8.49 5.13 3.84
CA SER A 28 7.23 4.56 4.33
C SER A 28 6.77 5.35 5.56
N VAL A 29 5.46 5.53 5.69
CA VAL A 29 4.84 6.02 6.93
C VAL A 29 4.03 4.92 7.59
N ASP A 30 3.74 5.05 8.87
CA ASP A 30 2.87 4.13 9.58
C ASP A 30 1.39 4.38 9.23
N LEU A 31 0.59 3.32 9.26
CA LEU A 31 -0.86 3.45 9.21
C LEU A 31 -1.38 3.97 10.54
N VAL A 32 -2.34 4.87 10.46
CA VAL A 32 -3.07 5.36 11.64
C VAL A 32 -4.52 4.88 11.60
N ALA A 33 -5.18 4.92 12.76
CA ALA A 33 -6.60 4.59 12.84
C ALA A 33 -7.43 5.57 11.99
N PRO A 34 -8.52 5.10 11.34
CA PRO A 34 -9.08 3.74 11.42
C PRO A 34 -8.43 2.72 10.47
N PHE A 35 -7.51 3.13 9.61
CA PHE A 35 -6.96 2.27 8.55
C PHE A 35 -6.00 1.19 9.06
N SER A 36 -5.32 1.44 10.18
CA SER A 36 -4.50 0.42 10.87
C SER A 36 -5.30 -0.83 11.24
N ASP A 37 -6.59 -0.68 11.54
CA ASP A 37 -7.44 -1.77 12.01
C ASP A 37 -8.02 -2.60 10.86
N LEU A 38 -7.86 -2.13 9.62
CA LEU A 38 -8.41 -2.78 8.43
C LEU A 38 -7.58 -3.98 7.97
N GLY A 39 -6.34 -4.14 8.44
CA GLY A 39 -5.47 -5.23 8.01
C GLY A 39 -5.14 -5.16 6.51
N LEU A 40 -4.96 -3.94 5.98
CA LEU A 40 -4.72 -3.71 4.57
C LEU A 40 -3.36 -4.30 4.16
N PRO A 41 -3.24 -4.87 2.95
CA PRO A 41 -2.05 -5.58 2.48
C PRO A 41 -0.93 -4.59 2.09
N THR A 42 -0.49 -3.76 3.02
CA THR A 42 0.41 -2.62 2.77
C THR A 42 1.89 -3.00 2.78
N GLY A 43 2.24 -4.13 3.39
CA GLY A 43 3.60 -4.69 3.42
C GLY A 43 3.79 -5.93 2.53
N ASP A 44 2.74 -6.40 1.85
CA ASP A 44 2.85 -7.54 0.95
C ASP A 44 3.59 -7.15 -0.33
N GLY A 45 4.55 -7.97 -0.74
CA GLY A 45 5.03 -8.03 -2.13
C GLY A 45 5.32 -6.68 -2.80
N ASN A 46 6.22 -5.88 -2.21
CA ASN A 46 6.64 -4.55 -2.66
C ASN A 46 5.65 -3.40 -2.43
N GLY A 47 4.72 -3.54 -1.48
CA GLY A 47 3.89 -2.45 -0.99
C GLY A 47 4.66 -1.47 -0.11
N ARG A 48 4.35 -0.17 -0.25
CA ARG A 48 4.85 0.90 0.62
C ARG A 48 3.77 1.94 0.87
N VAL A 49 3.54 2.26 2.14
CA VAL A 49 2.61 3.33 2.53
C VAL A 49 3.30 4.68 2.33
N CYS A 50 2.81 5.47 1.40
CA CYS A 50 3.37 6.77 1.01
C CYS A 50 2.72 7.93 1.79
N GLU A 51 1.47 7.75 2.19
CA GLU A 51 0.67 8.72 2.93
C GLU A 51 -0.29 7.95 3.84
N GLY A 52 -0.49 8.43 5.05
CA GLY A 52 -1.43 7.83 5.99
C GLY A 52 -1.85 8.83 7.06
N ASP A 53 -3.13 9.15 7.08
CA ASP A 53 -3.78 9.93 8.12
C ASP A 53 -5.16 9.32 8.46
N SER A 54 -5.93 9.97 9.34
CA SER A 54 -7.24 9.47 9.79
C SER A 54 -8.33 9.49 8.72
N LYS A 55 -8.10 10.09 7.56
CA LYS A 55 -9.05 10.25 6.45
C LYS A 55 -8.60 9.55 5.18
N LYS A 56 -7.30 9.34 4.97
CA LYS A 56 -6.78 8.74 3.74
C LYS A 56 -5.49 7.99 3.99
N ILE A 57 -5.30 6.91 3.24
CA ILE A 57 -4.00 6.30 3.01
C ILE A 57 -3.70 6.19 1.52
N LYS A 58 -2.42 6.26 1.18
CA LYS A 58 -1.90 6.00 -0.16
C LYS A 58 -0.81 4.95 -0.05
N VAL A 59 -0.94 3.88 -0.83
CA VAL A 59 0.03 2.79 -0.88
C VAL A 59 0.47 2.60 -2.33
N GLU A 60 1.78 2.51 -2.56
CA GLU A 60 2.33 2.15 -3.85
C GLU A 60 2.84 0.72 -3.80
N HIS A 61 2.45 -0.08 -4.79
CA HIS A 61 2.91 -1.44 -5.00
C HIS A 61 3.72 -1.49 -6.28
N THR A 62 4.94 -2.02 -6.24
CA THR A 62 5.72 -2.15 -7.48
C THR A 62 5.16 -3.29 -8.33
N GLY A 63 4.92 -3.00 -9.61
CA GLY A 63 4.20 -3.89 -10.53
C GLY A 63 2.81 -3.37 -10.89
N ASN A 64 2.30 -3.85 -12.02
CA ASN A 64 0.99 -3.46 -12.55
C ASN A 64 0.03 -4.64 -12.42
N ASP A 65 -0.71 -4.67 -11.32
CA ASP A 65 -1.74 -5.69 -11.09
C ASP A 65 -2.95 -5.07 -10.40
N THR A 66 -3.59 -4.15 -11.11
CA THR A 66 -4.77 -3.42 -10.64
C THR A 66 -5.88 -4.37 -10.19
N ALA A 67 -6.09 -5.49 -10.90
CA ALA A 67 -7.13 -6.46 -10.58
C ALA A 67 -6.84 -7.16 -9.24
N SER A 68 -5.62 -7.69 -9.06
CA SER A 68 -5.24 -8.35 -7.81
C SER A 68 -5.27 -7.37 -6.63
N TRP A 69 -4.78 -6.15 -6.79
CA TRP A 69 -4.81 -5.16 -5.71
C TRP A 69 -6.23 -4.71 -5.36
N THR A 70 -7.11 -4.56 -6.35
CA THR A 70 -8.53 -4.28 -6.10
C THR A 70 -9.18 -5.40 -5.28
N GLU A 71 -8.90 -6.66 -5.62
CA GLU A 71 -9.43 -7.82 -4.90
C GLU A 71 -8.88 -7.92 -3.48
N LYS A 72 -7.56 -7.81 -3.29
CA LYS A 72 -6.92 -7.93 -1.97
C LYS A 72 -7.38 -6.84 -0.99
N TYR A 73 -7.42 -5.58 -1.44
CA TYR A 73 -7.92 -4.49 -0.59
C TYR A 73 -9.42 -4.65 -0.30
N GLY A 74 -10.19 -5.08 -1.29
CA GLY A 74 -11.61 -5.37 -1.09
C GLY A 74 -11.85 -6.48 -0.09
N ALA A 75 -11.08 -7.57 -0.16
CA ALA A 75 -11.17 -8.69 0.76
C ALA A 75 -10.81 -8.27 2.20
N ALA A 76 -9.76 -7.48 2.39
CA ALA A 76 -9.39 -6.96 3.70
C ALA A 76 -10.50 -6.10 4.32
N ILE A 77 -11.06 -5.16 3.53
CA ILE A 77 -12.13 -4.27 3.98
C ILE A 77 -13.42 -5.05 4.27
N THR A 78 -13.81 -5.97 3.39
CA THR A 78 -14.98 -6.83 3.60
C THR A 78 -14.80 -7.79 4.78
N GLY A 79 -13.58 -8.28 5.03
CA GLY A 79 -13.24 -9.05 6.23
C GLY A 79 -13.49 -8.30 7.55
N LYS A 80 -13.60 -6.97 7.50
CA LYS A 80 -13.96 -6.11 8.65
C LYS A 80 -15.45 -5.80 8.74
N GLY A 81 -16.27 -6.43 7.91
CA GLY A 81 -17.72 -6.30 7.90
C GLY A 81 -18.24 -5.17 7.01
N TYR A 82 -17.41 -4.57 6.16
CA TYR A 82 -17.89 -3.62 5.17
C TYR A 82 -18.50 -4.33 3.96
N THR A 83 -19.62 -3.80 3.48
CA THR A 83 -20.31 -4.28 2.29
C THR A 83 -19.92 -3.46 1.07
N LYS A 84 -19.55 -4.15 -0.01
CA LYS A 84 -19.27 -3.54 -1.32
C LYS A 84 -20.56 -2.99 -1.94
N LYS A 85 -20.58 -1.73 -2.37
CA LYS A 85 -21.79 -1.05 -2.92
C LYS A 85 -21.60 -0.55 -4.34
N ASP A 86 -20.74 0.44 -4.55
CA ASP A 86 -20.59 1.12 -5.84
C ASP A 86 -19.20 0.89 -6.43
N CYS A 87 -19.10 0.10 -7.49
CA CYS A 87 -17.83 -0.32 -8.06
C CYS A 87 -17.71 -0.07 -9.55
N THR A 88 -16.54 0.42 -9.93
CA THR A 88 -16.02 0.49 -11.29
C THR A 88 -14.77 -0.39 -11.39
N LYS A 89 -14.09 -0.37 -12.54
CA LYS A 89 -12.85 -1.14 -12.74
C LYS A 89 -11.71 -0.72 -11.81
N THR A 90 -11.69 0.54 -11.39
CA THR A 90 -10.57 1.14 -10.65
C THR A 90 -11.01 1.76 -9.32
N GLN A 91 -12.31 1.74 -9.02
CA GLN A 91 -12.84 2.34 -7.79
C GLN A 91 -13.89 1.42 -7.18
N CYS A 92 -13.93 1.32 -5.86
CA CYS A 92 -15.02 0.67 -5.13
C CYS A 92 -15.36 1.41 -3.84
N VAL A 93 -16.65 1.53 -3.56
CA VAL A 93 -17.18 2.03 -2.28
C VAL A 93 -17.61 0.87 -1.39
N TYR A 94 -17.20 0.95 -0.14
CA TYR A 94 -17.47 -0.02 0.92
C TYR A 94 -18.19 0.68 2.08
N VAL A 95 -19.24 0.06 2.60
CA VAL A 95 -20.11 0.69 3.61
C VAL A 95 -20.28 -0.23 4.82
N LYS A 96 -20.16 0.32 6.02
CA LYS A 96 -20.45 -0.34 7.30
C LYS A 96 -21.08 0.66 8.24
N ASP A 97 -22.33 0.41 8.66
CA ASP A 97 -23.11 1.34 9.47
C ASP A 97 -23.16 2.74 8.83
N LYS A 98 -22.59 3.75 9.50
CA LYS A 98 -22.46 5.13 8.98
C LYS A 98 -21.11 5.40 8.31
N ALA A 99 -20.17 4.45 8.38
CA ALA A 99 -18.85 4.59 7.79
C ALA A 99 -18.87 4.18 6.32
N ARG A 100 -18.21 4.98 5.48
CA ARG A 100 -18.08 4.74 4.05
C ARG A 100 -16.61 4.91 3.67
N LEU A 101 -16.05 3.90 3.03
CA LEU A 101 -14.69 3.94 2.51
C LEU A 101 -14.73 3.88 0.99
N ARG A 102 -13.86 4.62 0.34
CA ARG A 102 -13.61 4.50 -1.09
C ARG A 102 -12.20 4.01 -1.33
N VAL A 103 -12.08 2.99 -2.16
CA VAL A 103 -10.82 2.46 -2.66
C VAL A 103 -10.67 2.90 -4.11
N ASN A 104 -9.55 3.52 -4.46
CA ASN A 104 -9.14 3.80 -5.82
C ASN A 104 -7.83 3.06 -6.13
N VAL A 105 -7.76 2.37 -7.27
CA VAL A 105 -6.58 1.66 -7.73
C VAL A 105 -6.16 2.23 -9.08
N LEU A 106 -4.98 2.83 -9.12
CA LEU A 106 -4.43 3.57 -10.26
C LEU A 106 -3.18 2.86 -10.78
N ASP A 107 -3.21 2.43 -12.02
CA ASP A 107 -2.04 1.89 -12.71
C ASP A 107 -1.19 3.03 -13.30
N LEU A 108 0.05 3.17 -12.83
CA LEU A 108 1.00 4.18 -13.31
C LEU A 108 2.18 3.57 -14.08
N LYS A 109 1.99 2.39 -14.71
CA LYS A 109 2.96 1.62 -15.50
C LYS A 109 4.16 1.04 -14.75
N LYS A 110 4.70 1.74 -13.75
CA LYS A 110 5.84 1.29 -12.95
C LYS A 110 5.41 0.79 -11.56
N TRP A 111 4.29 1.32 -11.07
CA TRP A 111 3.69 0.95 -9.81
C TRP A 111 2.18 1.11 -9.91
N THR A 112 1.48 0.34 -9.09
CA THR A 112 0.06 0.51 -8.83
C THR A 112 -0.10 1.33 -7.56
N THR A 113 -0.89 2.39 -7.60
CA THR A 113 -1.24 3.19 -6.43
C THR A 113 -2.62 2.81 -5.94
N VAL A 114 -2.71 2.38 -4.69
CA VAL A 114 -3.99 2.16 -4.01
C VAL A 114 -4.22 3.31 -3.03
N ILE A 115 -5.36 3.97 -3.15
CA ILE A 115 -5.82 5.02 -2.25
C ILE A 115 -7.05 4.48 -1.54
N VAL A 116 -7.03 4.49 -0.21
CA VAL A 116 -8.22 4.20 0.59
C VAL A 116 -8.54 5.44 1.40
N GLU A 117 -9.76 5.95 1.27
CA GLU A 117 -10.17 7.20 1.91
C GLU A 117 -11.54 7.07 2.55
N ASP A 118 -11.77 7.85 3.60
CA ASP A 118 -13.10 8.13 4.13
C ASP A 118 -13.93 8.84 3.06
N TYR A 119 -15.18 8.40 2.87
CA TYR A 119 -16.04 8.85 1.79
C TYR A 119 -17.44 9.21 2.31
N PRO A 120 -17.60 10.37 2.97
CA PRO A 120 -18.88 10.77 3.54
C PRO A 120 -19.97 10.94 2.47
N GLU A 121 -21.22 10.70 2.86
CA GLU A 121 -22.37 11.07 2.03
C GLU A 121 -22.38 12.59 1.82
N LYS A 122 -22.65 13.01 0.59
CA LYS A 122 -22.80 14.43 0.25
C LYS A 122 -24.12 14.98 0.76
#